data_AF-A0A5A5RC60-F1
#
_entry.id   AF-A0A5A5RC60-F1
#
_cell.length_a   1.000
_cell.length_b   1.000
_cell.length_c   1.000
_cell.angle_alpha   90.00
_cell.angle_beta   90.00
_cell.angle_gamma   90.00
#
_symmetry.space_group_name_H-M   'P 1'
#
loop_
_entity.id
_entity.type
_entity.pdbx_description
1 polymer ?
#
loop_
_entity_poly.entity_id
_entity_poly.type
_entity_poly.pdbx_seq_one_letter_code
_entity_poly.pdbx_strand_id
1 'polypeptide(L)'
;MMVYFRKRIKLNLLNKINQEMVKKGREILEDKESDARTEERGEESERPNAGKLILDATCAPADIKYPTDLDLLNQARQGTEKILDCLYREVKDKLTKKPRTSRKIARKNYLKVAKKRRPSQKERRKAIGQQLGYIQRNLGYIDQLIELGASLTCLSKRQYKMLLVIEEVSRQQREMWSEKKTRVDQRIVSLSQPHVRPIVRGKAGKPTEFGAKLSVSCVDSYVFLHRLSWENFNESQDLKAQVENFKETYGC
;
A
#
# COMPACT_ATOMS: atom_id res chain seq x y z
N MET A 1 -17.71 -1.52 13.02
CA MET A 1 -18.86 -1.45 12.09
C MET A 1 -18.49 -0.86 10.71
N MET A 2 -17.67 0.21 10.62
CA MET A 2 -17.23 0.84 9.34
C MET A 2 -16.40 -0.05 8.37
N VAL A 3 -15.70 -1.09 8.86
CA VAL A 3 -14.82 -1.93 8.02
C VAL A 3 -15.61 -2.82 7.04
N TYR A 4 -16.85 -3.19 7.38
CA TYR A 4 -17.71 -4.01 6.53
C TYR A 4 -18.29 -3.20 5.35
N PHE A 5 -18.57 -1.91 5.54
CA PHE A 5 -19.01 -1.00 4.47
C PHE A 5 -17.95 -0.86 3.37
N ARG A 6 -16.67 -0.66 3.75
CA ARG A 6 -15.56 -0.49 2.80
C ARG A 6 -15.31 -1.71 1.91
N LYS A 7 -15.71 -2.92 2.32
CA LYS A 7 -15.62 -4.13 1.48
C LYS A 7 -16.70 -4.22 0.40
N ARG A 8 -17.79 -3.45 0.50
CA ARG A 8 -18.96 -3.55 -0.41
C ARG A 8 -19.07 -2.39 -1.40
N ILE A 9 -18.43 -1.26 -1.15
CA ILE A 9 -18.46 -0.11 -2.06
C ILE A 9 -17.37 -0.29 -3.12
N LYS A 10 -17.76 -0.84 -4.27
CA LYS A 10 -16.89 -0.92 -5.45
C LYS A 10 -16.82 0.46 -6.12
N LEU A 11 -15.75 0.67 -6.89
CA LEU A 11 -15.54 1.89 -7.68
C LEU A 11 -16.77 2.27 -8.51
N ASN A 12 -17.35 1.29 -9.21
CA ASN A 12 -18.53 1.52 -10.05
C ASN A 12 -19.73 2.00 -9.25
N LEU A 13 -19.93 1.51 -8.02
CA LEU A 13 -21.03 1.96 -7.16
C LEU A 13 -20.80 3.40 -6.70
N LEU A 14 -19.56 3.74 -6.35
CA LEU A 14 -19.19 5.10 -5.94
C LEU A 14 -19.40 6.10 -7.08
N ASN A 15 -18.99 5.74 -8.30
CA ASN A 15 -19.20 6.58 -9.48
C ASN A 15 -20.68 6.75 -9.82
N LYS A 16 -21.51 5.70 -9.69
CA LYS A 16 -22.97 5.83 -9.85
C LYS A 16 -23.58 6.80 -8.85
N ILE A 17 -23.17 6.74 -7.58
CA ILE A 17 -23.63 7.68 -6.56
C ILE A 17 -23.20 9.10 -6.92
N ASN A 18 -21.94 9.31 -7.33
CA ASN A 18 -21.44 10.63 -7.72
C ASN A 18 -22.20 11.19 -8.93
N GLN A 19 -22.49 10.35 -9.94
CA GLN A 19 -23.29 10.76 -11.11
C GLN A 19 -24.69 11.22 -10.70
N GLU A 20 -25.38 10.48 -9.85
CA GLU A 20 -26.71 10.86 -9.36
C GLU A 20 -26.68 12.13 -8.49
N MET A 21 -25.64 12.32 -7.68
CA MET A 21 -25.45 13.56 -6.92
C MET A 21 -25.21 14.77 -7.82
N VAL A 22 -24.45 14.60 -8.90
CA VAL A 22 -24.14 15.66 -9.87
C VAL A 22 -25.40 16.04 -10.64
N LYS A 23 -26.19 15.07 -11.12
CA LYS A 23 -27.47 15.32 -11.79
C LYS A 23 -28.40 16.16 -10.91
N LYS A 24 -28.66 15.70 -9.68
CA LYS A 24 -29.51 16.44 -8.73
C LYS A 24 -28.97 17.81 -8.38
N GLY A 25 -27.65 17.93 -8.20
CA GLY A 25 -27.01 19.20 -7.90
C GLY A 25 -27.16 20.20 -9.04
N ARG A 26 -27.10 19.72 -10.29
CA ARG A 26 -27.32 20.54 -11.50
C ARG A 26 -28.78 20.89 -11.70
N GLU A 27 -29.71 19.97 -11.53
CA GLU A 27 -31.16 20.24 -11.55
C GLU A 27 -31.51 21.37 -10.57
N ILE A 28 -30.97 21.34 -9.34
CA ILE A 28 -31.18 22.40 -8.34
C ILE A 28 -30.57 23.76 -8.77
N LEU A 29 -29.48 23.76 -9.54
CA LEU A 29 -28.85 24.99 -10.02
C LEU A 29 -29.59 25.55 -11.24
N GLU A 30 -30.02 24.69 -12.17
CA GLU A 30 -30.82 25.04 -13.34
C GLU A 30 -32.19 25.59 -12.93
N ASP A 31 -32.87 24.95 -11.96
CA ASP A 31 -34.14 25.46 -11.41
C ASP A 31 -33.99 26.88 -10.82
N LYS A 32 -32.85 27.17 -10.19
CA LYS A 32 -32.53 28.49 -9.64
C LYS A 32 -32.17 29.53 -10.70
N GLU A 33 -31.56 29.10 -11.81
CA GLU A 33 -31.24 29.99 -12.93
C GLU A 33 -32.45 30.24 -13.84
N SER A 34 -33.37 29.28 -13.96
CA SER A 34 -34.63 29.45 -14.69
C SER A 34 -35.61 30.41 -14.01
N ASP A 35 -35.57 30.53 -12.69
CA ASP A 35 -36.29 31.58 -11.95
C ASP A 35 -35.68 32.99 -12.17
N ALA A 36 -34.49 33.08 -12.76
CA ALA A 36 -33.76 34.34 -12.98
C ALA A 36 -33.60 34.75 -14.46
N ARG A 37 -33.97 33.89 -15.43
CA ARG A 37 -33.83 34.19 -16.86
C ARG A 37 -35.07 33.80 -17.67
N THR A 38 -35.93 34.79 -17.92
CA THR A 38 -36.87 34.79 -19.04
C THR A 38 -36.12 35.30 -20.29
N GLU A 39 -36.26 34.58 -21.41
CA GLU A 39 -35.84 34.92 -22.80
C GLU A 39 -34.32 34.82 -23.07
N GLU A 40 -33.78 34.27 -24.17
CA GLU A 40 -34.23 33.94 -25.53
C GLU A 40 -33.54 32.65 -26.02
N ARG A 41 -34.15 31.96 -26.99
CA ARG A 41 -33.66 30.73 -27.62
C ARG A 41 -33.20 31.05 -29.04
N GLY A 42 -31.92 30.79 -29.36
CA GLY A 42 -31.35 31.02 -30.70
C GLY A 42 -30.21 30.06 -31.05
N GLU A 43 -30.47 29.27 -32.11
CA GLU A 43 -29.61 28.63 -33.13
C GLU A 43 -28.38 27.76 -32.79
N GLU A 44 -28.28 26.65 -33.55
CA GLU A 44 -27.20 25.66 -33.56
C GLU A 44 -25.84 26.30 -33.89
N SER A 45 -25.12 26.67 -32.83
CA SER A 45 -23.67 26.85 -32.86
C SER A 45 -23.03 25.60 -32.26
N GLU A 46 -21.80 25.25 -32.68
CA GLU A 46 -20.99 24.22 -32.02
C GLU A 46 -21.12 24.39 -30.51
N ARG A 47 -21.63 23.36 -29.82
CA ARG A 47 -21.97 23.46 -28.40
C ARG A 47 -20.77 24.07 -27.66
N PRO A 48 -20.96 25.18 -26.92
CA PRO A 48 -19.85 25.84 -26.26
C PRO A 48 -19.16 24.86 -25.31
N ASN A 49 -17.84 25.00 -25.15
CA ASN A 49 -17.03 24.17 -24.26
C ASN A 49 -17.72 24.04 -22.89
N ALA A 50 -18.00 22.80 -22.45
CA ALA A 50 -18.77 22.50 -21.23
C ALA A 50 -17.98 22.69 -19.92
N GLY A 51 -17.11 23.70 -19.87
CA GLY A 51 -16.28 24.04 -18.71
C GLY A 51 -14.88 23.42 -18.74
N LYS A 52 -14.28 23.29 -17.55
CA LYS A 52 -12.88 22.87 -17.37
C LYS A 52 -12.80 21.51 -16.68
N LEU A 53 -12.22 20.53 -17.37
CA LEU A 53 -11.86 19.24 -16.80
C LEU A 53 -10.46 19.30 -16.18
N ILE A 54 -10.34 19.00 -14.89
CA ILE A 54 -9.05 18.81 -14.21
C ILE A 54 -8.83 17.32 -14.01
N LEU A 55 -7.73 16.78 -14.52
CA LEU A 55 -7.31 15.40 -14.31
C LEU A 55 -6.07 15.39 -13.42
N ASP A 56 -6.08 14.58 -12.36
CA ASP A 56 -4.93 14.43 -11.49
C ASP A 56 -4.80 12.98 -10.99
N ALA A 57 -3.60 12.65 -10.54
CA ALA A 57 -3.30 11.42 -9.84
C ALA A 57 -2.80 11.69 -8.43
N THR A 58 -3.51 11.10 -7.48
CA THR A 58 -3.27 11.30 -6.06
C THR A 58 -3.08 9.97 -5.34
N CYS A 59 -2.51 10.04 -4.14
CA CYS A 59 -2.35 8.88 -3.27
C CYS A 59 -3.32 9.00 -2.09
N ALA A 60 -4.13 7.98 -1.86
CA ALA A 60 -4.83 7.83 -0.59
C ALA A 60 -3.86 7.18 0.42
N PRO A 61 -3.31 7.95 1.38
CA PRO A 61 -2.24 7.46 2.25
C PRO A 61 -2.73 6.31 3.11
N ALA A 62 -1.95 5.24 3.15
CA ALA A 62 -2.14 4.16 4.10
C ALA A 62 -1.62 4.57 5.47
N ASP A 63 -2.33 4.15 6.53
CA ASP A 63 -1.89 4.34 7.91
C ASP A 63 -0.75 3.34 8.23
N ILE A 64 0.45 3.67 7.75
CA ILE A 64 1.68 2.94 8.04
C ILE A 64 2.77 3.90 8.50
N LYS A 65 3.62 3.44 9.42
CA LYS A 65 4.87 4.12 9.74
C LYS A 65 5.72 4.21 8.46
N TYR A 66 6.40 5.34 8.26
CA TYR A 66 7.36 5.49 7.17
C TYR A 66 8.34 4.30 7.13
N PRO A 67 8.32 3.48 6.08
CA PRO A 67 9.01 2.21 6.08
C PRO A 67 10.49 2.39 5.77
N THR A 68 11.33 1.70 6.53
CA THR A 68 12.76 1.53 6.21
C THR A 68 13.08 0.05 6.21
N ASP A 69 13.98 -0.38 5.32
CA ASP A 69 14.37 -1.80 5.22
C ASP A 69 14.85 -2.36 6.55
N LEU A 70 15.63 -1.56 7.30
CA LEU A 70 16.13 -1.95 8.61
C LEU A 70 15.01 -2.14 9.64
N ASP A 71 14.03 -1.24 9.69
CA ASP A 71 12.88 -1.37 10.60
C ASP A 71 11.98 -2.53 10.21
N LEU A 72 11.72 -2.71 8.91
CA LEU A 72 10.92 -3.81 8.37
C LEU A 72 11.53 -5.17 8.75
N LEU A 73 12.84 -5.32 8.54
CA LEU A 73 13.57 -6.54 8.91
C LEU A 73 13.60 -6.76 10.42
N ASN A 74 13.73 -5.71 11.24
CA ASN A 74 13.67 -5.87 12.69
C ASN A 74 12.26 -6.30 13.16
N GLN A 75 11.19 -5.82 12.51
CA GLN A 75 9.83 -6.31 12.78
C GLN A 75 9.70 -7.78 12.36
N ALA A 76 10.24 -8.15 11.20
CA ALA A 76 10.23 -9.53 10.71
C ALA A 76 10.97 -10.47 11.66
N ARG A 77 12.16 -10.08 12.14
CA ARG A 77 12.92 -10.82 13.15
C ARG A 77 12.10 -11.06 14.43
N GLN A 78 11.44 -10.01 14.95
CA GLN A 78 10.58 -10.16 16.14
C GLN A 78 9.38 -11.06 15.87
N GLY A 79 8.82 -11.00 14.65
CA GLY A 79 7.75 -11.89 14.20
C GLY A 79 8.18 -13.35 14.21
N THR A 80 9.32 -13.67 13.60
CA THR A 80 9.85 -15.05 13.56
C THR A 80 10.20 -15.56 14.96
N GLU A 81 10.74 -14.73 15.83
CA GLU A 81 11.02 -15.11 17.23
C GLU A 81 9.74 -15.53 17.98
N LYS A 82 8.64 -14.80 17.77
CA LYS A 82 7.34 -15.14 18.38
C LYS A 82 6.72 -16.39 17.77
N ILE A 83 6.82 -16.57 16.45
CA ILE A 83 6.33 -17.77 15.75
C ILE A 83 7.09 -19.01 16.22
N LEU A 84 8.42 -18.91 16.30
CA LEU A 84 9.28 -19.96 16.84
C LEU A 84 8.92 -20.30 18.28
N ASP A 85 8.60 -19.30 19.11
CA ASP A 85 8.12 -19.53 20.49
C ASP A 85 6.83 -20.31 20.57
N CYS A 86 5.89 -20.06 19.64
CA CYS A 86 4.64 -20.80 19.55
C CYS A 86 4.89 -22.24 19.09
N LEU A 87 5.59 -22.44 17.98
CA LEU A 87 5.84 -23.76 17.41
C LEU A 87 6.65 -24.66 18.35
N TYR A 88 7.65 -24.09 19.04
CA TYR A 88 8.47 -24.85 19.99
C TYR A 88 7.65 -25.45 21.15
N ARG A 89 6.52 -24.84 21.54
CA ARG A 89 5.68 -25.38 22.63
C ARG A 89 5.05 -26.72 22.27
N GLU A 90 4.73 -26.93 20.98
CA GLU A 90 4.11 -28.17 20.49
C GLU A 90 5.08 -29.34 20.45
N VAL A 91 6.37 -29.07 20.20
CA VAL A 91 7.41 -30.10 20.05
C VAL A 91 8.40 -30.10 21.22
N LYS A 92 8.02 -29.46 22.33
CA LYS A 92 8.88 -29.31 23.50
C LYS A 92 9.36 -30.67 24.04
N ASP A 93 8.49 -31.69 23.98
CA ASP A 93 8.80 -33.02 24.50
C ASP A 93 9.77 -33.80 23.60
N LYS A 94 9.88 -33.42 22.33
CA LYS A 94 10.79 -34.03 21.35
C LYS A 94 12.18 -33.39 21.32
N LEU A 95 12.34 -32.22 21.93
CA LEU A 95 13.57 -31.41 21.88
C LEU A 95 14.16 -31.22 23.27
N THR A 96 15.43 -31.59 23.42
CA THR A 96 16.18 -31.38 24.67
C THR A 96 16.38 -29.90 24.99
N LYS A 97 16.56 -29.05 23.98
CA LYS A 97 16.77 -27.61 24.13
C LYS A 97 16.12 -26.83 22.98
N LYS A 98 15.64 -25.63 23.32
CA LYS A 98 15.08 -24.68 22.38
C LYS A 98 16.14 -24.12 21.41
N PRO A 99 15.82 -23.96 20.11
CA PRO A 99 16.70 -23.30 19.15
C PRO A 99 17.15 -21.90 19.62
N ARG A 100 18.46 -21.65 19.53
CA ARG A 100 19.07 -20.43 20.06
C ARG A 100 18.75 -19.24 19.16
N THR A 101 17.82 -18.39 19.61
CA THR A 101 17.57 -17.08 18.99
C THR A 101 18.44 -15.99 19.65
N SER A 102 19.28 -15.30 18.88
CA SER A 102 20.20 -14.26 19.39
C SER A 102 19.49 -12.92 19.71
N ARG A 103 18.33 -12.95 20.38
CA ARG A 103 17.40 -11.80 20.52
C ARG A 103 18.06 -10.54 21.06
N LYS A 104 18.79 -10.68 22.19
CA LYS A 104 19.45 -9.56 22.87
C LYS A 104 20.52 -8.92 21.97
N ILE A 105 21.34 -9.75 21.32
CA ILE A 105 22.41 -9.30 20.42
C ILE A 105 21.81 -8.65 19.17
N ALA A 106 20.82 -9.28 18.55
CA ALA A 106 20.17 -8.77 17.36
C ALA A 106 19.48 -7.41 17.61
N ARG A 107 18.82 -7.26 18.75
CA ARG A 107 18.22 -5.98 19.19
C ARG A 107 19.29 -4.92 19.44
N LYS A 108 20.40 -5.26 20.11
CA LYS A 108 21.51 -4.32 20.34
C LYS A 108 22.11 -3.82 19.03
N ASN A 109 22.35 -4.73 18.08
CA ASN A 109 22.89 -4.40 16.75
C ASN A 109 21.94 -3.50 15.95
N TYR A 110 20.63 -3.80 15.97
CA TYR A 110 19.61 -2.93 15.39
C TYR A 110 19.63 -1.52 16.01
N LEU A 111 19.56 -1.43 17.35
CA LEU A 111 19.50 -0.15 18.06
C LEU A 111 20.74 0.71 17.82
N LYS A 112 21.91 0.11 17.65
CA LYS A 112 23.16 0.82 17.33
C LYS A 112 23.05 1.66 16.05
N VAL A 113 22.28 1.20 15.07
CA VAL A 113 22.08 1.91 13.80
C VAL A 113 20.79 2.73 13.81
N ALA A 114 19.70 2.19 14.36
CA ALA A 114 18.40 2.86 14.39
C ALA A 114 18.40 4.15 15.23
N LYS A 115 19.25 4.25 16.27
CA LYS A 115 19.38 5.47 17.09
C LYS A 115 20.18 6.60 16.41
N LYS A 116 20.88 6.32 15.31
CA LYS A 116 21.69 7.34 14.63
C LYS A 116 20.79 8.22 13.75
N ARG A 117 20.94 9.55 13.85
CA ARG A 117 20.20 10.50 13.01
C ARG A 117 20.48 10.31 11.51
N ARG A 118 21.74 10.05 11.15
CA ARG A 118 22.19 9.87 9.76
C ARG A 118 23.22 8.72 9.68
N PRO A 119 22.78 7.45 9.60
CA PRO A 119 23.70 6.34 9.41
C PRO A 119 24.25 6.34 7.97
N SER A 120 25.52 5.99 7.79
CA SER A 120 26.12 5.88 6.46
C SER A 120 25.49 4.74 5.64
N GLN A 121 25.63 4.76 4.31
CA GLN A 121 25.17 3.66 3.46
C GLN A 121 25.82 2.33 3.83
N LYS A 122 27.14 2.33 4.11
CA LYS A 122 27.89 1.14 4.53
C LYS A 122 27.34 0.56 5.83
N GLU A 123 27.06 1.40 6.83
CA GLU A 123 26.47 0.96 8.09
C GLU A 123 25.05 0.40 7.92
N ARG A 124 24.21 1.07 7.13
CA ARG A 124 22.85 0.60 6.82
C ARG A 124 22.88 -0.77 6.16
N ARG A 125 23.72 -0.93 5.12
CA ARG A 125 23.87 -2.19 4.39
C ARG A 125 24.38 -3.31 5.29
N LYS A 126 25.34 -3.02 6.17
CA LYS A 126 25.84 -3.98 7.17
C LYS A 126 24.73 -4.40 8.14
N ALA A 127 23.95 -3.45 8.66
CA ALA A 127 22.86 -3.74 9.59
C ALA A 127 21.73 -4.56 8.94
N ILE A 128 21.37 -4.24 7.70
CA ILE A 128 20.40 -5.01 6.89
C ILE A 128 20.89 -6.45 6.74
N GLY A 129 22.14 -6.66 6.32
CA GLY A 129 22.73 -8.00 6.17
C GLY A 129 22.73 -8.79 7.49
N GLN A 130 23.02 -8.14 8.61
CA GLN A 130 22.92 -8.77 9.94
C GLN A 130 21.49 -9.18 10.29
N GLN A 131 20.49 -8.30 10.05
CA GLN A 131 19.08 -8.64 10.30
C GLN A 131 18.61 -9.79 9.41
N LEU A 132 18.97 -9.79 8.13
CA LEU A 132 18.69 -10.90 7.21
C LEU A 132 19.25 -12.22 7.72
N GLY A 133 20.51 -12.23 8.19
CA GLY A 133 21.13 -13.42 8.76
C GLY A 133 20.47 -13.91 10.06
N TYR A 134 19.83 -13.03 10.85
CA TYR A 134 19.00 -13.47 11.99
C TYR A 134 17.69 -14.08 11.53
N ILE A 135 17.01 -13.45 10.56
CA ILE A 135 15.72 -13.93 10.03
C ILE A 135 15.90 -15.30 9.37
N GLN A 136 16.91 -15.47 8.52
CA GLN A 136 17.17 -16.74 7.83
C GLN A 136 17.41 -17.90 8.78
N ARG A 137 18.17 -17.66 9.86
CA ARG A 137 18.35 -18.69 10.91
C ARG A 137 17.05 -19.00 11.63
N ASN A 138 16.25 -17.98 11.95
CA ASN A 138 14.97 -18.19 12.61
C ASN A 138 13.99 -18.96 11.69
N LEU A 139 13.98 -18.68 10.39
CA LEU A 139 13.18 -19.42 9.41
C LEU A 139 13.64 -20.88 9.32
N GLY A 140 14.94 -21.14 9.19
CA GLY A 140 15.45 -22.52 9.18
C GLY A 140 15.13 -23.30 10.47
N TYR A 141 15.10 -22.62 11.64
CA TYR A 141 14.61 -23.26 12.86
C TYR A 141 13.11 -23.51 12.84
N ILE A 142 12.31 -22.63 12.23
CA ILE A 142 10.87 -22.85 12.06
C ILE A 142 10.65 -24.08 11.18
N ASP A 143 11.37 -24.21 10.08
CA ASP A 143 11.30 -25.36 9.17
C ASP A 143 11.63 -26.67 9.91
N GLN A 144 12.72 -26.69 10.68
CA GLN A 144 13.08 -27.84 11.52
C GLN A 144 12.01 -28.21 12.55
N LEU A 145 11.35 -27.22 13.17
CA LEU A 145 10.26 -27.51 14.12
C LEU A 145 9.04 -28.10 13.41
N ILE A 146 8.74 -27.65 12.19
CA ILE A 146 7.66 -28.20 11.36
C ILE A 146 7.98 -29.65 10.97
N GLU A 147 9.22 -29.95 10.56
CA GLU A 147 9.69 -31.31 10.26
C GLU A 147 9.58 -32.25 11.46
N LEU A 148 9.82 -31.74 12.68
CA LEU A 148 9.63 -32.50 13.92
C LEU A 148 8.16 -32.70 14.33
N GLY A 149 7.22 -32.17 13.53
CA GLY A 149 5.78 -32.33 13.70
C GLY A 149 5.08 -31.18 14.42
N ALA A 150 5.68 -29.99 14.50
CA ALA A 150 4.96 -28.82 14.99
C ALA A 150 3.87 -28.42 13.99
N SER A 151 2.62 -28.42 14.44
CA SER A 151 1.51 -28.02 13.59
C SER A 151 1.43 -26.51 13.43
N LEU A 152 1.33 -26.03 12.18
CA LEU A 152 1.07 -24.61 11.87
C LEU A 152 -0.31 -24.14 12.36
N THR A 153 -1.22 -25.05 12.71
CA THR A 153 -2.54 -24.70 13.27
C THR A 153 -2.46 -24.04 14.65
N CYS A 154 -1.35 -24.20 15.38
CA CYS A 154 -1.15 -23.52 16.66
C CYS A 154 -0.92 -22.01 16.50
N LEU A 155 -0.60 -21.55 15.28
CA LEU A 155 -0.43 -20.14 14.96
C LEU A 155 -1.79 -19.47 14.77
N SER A 156 -1.94 -18.28 15.34
CA SER A 156 -3.08 -17.44 14.99
C SER A 156 -3.07 -17.12 13.48
N LYS A 157 -4.26 -16.89 12.90
CA LYS A 157 -4.39 -16.47 11.49
C LYS A 157 -3.48 -15.29 11.13
N ARG A 158 -3.22 -14.39 12.09
CA ARG A 158 -2.31 -13.26 11.94
C ARG A 158 -0.84 -13.69 11.88
N GLN A 159 -0.42 -14.58 12.77
CA GLN A 159 0.96 -15.10 12.77
C GLN A 159 1.26 -15.91 11.52
N TYR A 160 0.33 -16.77 11.10
CA TYR A 160 0.48 -17.55 9.88
C TYR A 160 0.64 -16.64 8.64
N LYS A 161 -0.26 -15.66 8.45
CA LYS A 161 -0.10 -14.68 7.37
C LYS A 161 1.20 -13.89 7.46
N MET A 162 1.61 -13.52 8.68
CA MET A 162 2.86 -12.80 8.89
C MET A 162 4.09 -13.65 8.54
N LEU A 163 4.05 -14.97 8.75
CA LEU A 163 5.13 -15.88 8.35
C LEU A 163 5.33 -15.84 6.83
N LEU A 164 4.24 -16.01 6.06
CA LEU A 164 4.26 -15.96 4.59
C LEU A 164 4.82 -14.62 4.08
N VAL A 165 4.39 -13.51 4.69
CA VAL A 165 4.88 -12.18 4.32
C VAL A 165 6.36 -12.00 4.69
N ILE A 166 6.81 -12.56 5.81
CA ILE A 166 8.23 -12.49 6.23
C ILE A 166 9.13 -13.28 5.26
N GLU A 167 8.68 -14.44 4.79
CA GLU A 167 9.42 -15.22 3.78
C GLU A 167 9.63 -14.40 2.50
N GLU A 168 8.57 -13.78 1.98
CA GLU A 168 8.69 -12.91 0.79
C GLU A 168 9.55 -11.66 1.05
N VAL A 169 9.42 -11.03 2.22
CA VAL A 169 10.30 -9.91 2.60
C VAL A 169 11.76 -10.36 2.67
N SER A 170 12.02 -11.54 3.23
CA SER A 170 13.38 -12.11 3.31
C SER A 170 13.95 -12.37 1.92
N ARG A 171 13.14 -12.91 1.00
CA ARG A 171 13.50 -13.12 -0.41
C ARG A 171 13.84 -11.79 -1.10
N GLN A 172 12.90 -10.83 -1.09
CA GLN A 172 13.07 -9.52 -1.74
C GLN A 172 14.29 -8.77 -1.19
N GLN A 173 14.46 -8.74 0.13
CA GLN A 173 15.57 -8.01 0.76
C GLN A 173 16.92 -8.71 0.55
N ARG A 174 16.95 -10.04 0.44
CA ARG A 174 18.17 -10.78 0.08
C ARG A 174 18.60 -10.44 -1.35
N GLU A 175 17.68 -10.46 -2.31
CA GLU A 175 17.91 -10.07 -3.71
C GLU A 175 18.47 -8.64 -3.80
N MET A 176 17.78 -7.67 -3.18
CA MET A 176 18.24 -6.27 -3.11
C MET A 176 19.62 -6.13 -2.49
N TRP A 177 19.88 -6.89 -1.41
CA TRP A 177 21.15 -6.85 -0.73
C TRP A 177 22.26 -7.47 -1.59
N SER A 178 22.11 -8.68 -2.14
CA SER A 178 23.15 -9.34 -2.93
C SER A 178 23.47 -8.57 -4.21
N GLU A 179 22.44 -8.17 -4.95
CA GLU A 179 22.59 -7.53 -6.27
C GLU A 179 22.82 -6.02 -6.20
N LYS A 180 22.83 -5.44 -4.99
CA LYS A 180 22.96 -4.00 -4.75
C LYS A 180 21.85 -3.18 -5.44
N LYS A 181 20.68 -3.77 -5.63
CA LYS A 181 19.49 -3.10 -6.19
C LYS A 181 18.71 -2.35 -5.10
N THR A 182 18.06 -1.26 -5.51
CA THR A 182 17.16 -0.46 -4.65
C THR A 182 15.68 -0.65 -4.98
N ARG A 183 15.39 -1.37 -6.07
CA ARG A 183 14.05 -1.68 -6.58
C ARG A 183 13.88 -3.18 -6.70
N VAL A 184 12.69 -3.65 -6.31
CA VAL A 184 12.13 -4.97 -6.59
C VAL A 184 10.65 -4.76 -6.88
N ASP A 185 10.11 -5.53 -7.81
CA ASP A 185 8.69 -5.44 -8.16
C ASP A 185 7.82 -6.00 -7.02
N GLN A 186 6.65 -5.41 -6.82
CA GLN A 186 5.73 -5.73 -5.71
C GLN A 186 6.41 -5.65 -4.33
N ARG A 187 7.34 -4.69 -4.15
CA ARG A 187 8.09 -4.51 -2.90
C ARG A 187 7.16 -4.38 -1.70
N ILE A 188 7.36 -5.26 -0.72
CA ILE A 188 6.66 -5.20 0.56
C ILE A 188 7.35 -4.17 1.45
N VAL A 189 6.56 -3.21 1.93
CA VAL A 189 7.04 -2.14 2.81
C VAL A 189 6.44 -2.22 4.22
N SER A 190 5.44 -3.07 4.43
CA SER A 190 4.79 -3.28 5.72
C SER A 190 4.36 -4.74 5.88
N LEU A 191 4.65 -5.34 7.04
CA LEU A 191 4.22 -6.71 7.36
C LEU A 191 2.71 -6.80 7.63
N SER A 192 2.10 -5.72 8.13
CA SER A 192 0.66 -5.68 8.43
C SER A 192 -0.18 -5.35 7.20
N GLN A 193 0.37 -4.57 6.28
CA GLN A 193 -0.29 -4.14 5.06
C GLN A 193 0.60 -4.45 3.83
N PRO A 194 0.77 -5.74 3.48
CA PRO A 194 1.71 -6.17 2.44
C PRO A 194 1.29 -5.80 1.03
N HIS A 195 0.07 -5.29 0.82
CA HIS A 195 -0.43 -4.81 -0.47
C HIS A 195 -0.07 -3.34 -0.73
N VAL A 196 0.33 -2.58 0.30
CA VAL A 196 0.72 -1.18 0.13
C VAL A 196 2.03 -1.12 -0.65
N ARG A 197 2.10 -0.23 -1.64
CA ARG A 197 3.28 -0.02 -2.47
C ARG A 197 3.86 1.39 -2.30
N PRO A 198 5.17 1.55 -2.52
CA PRO A 198 5.77 2.87 -2.67
C PRO A 198 5.33 3.52 -3.99
N ILE A 199 4.88 4.77 -3.93
CA ILE A 199 4.55 5.60 -5.09
C ILE A 199 5.53 6.78 -5.12
N VAL A 200 6.43 6.80 -6.10
CA VAL A 200 7.44 7.86 -6.24
C VAL A 200 6.76 9.13 -6.76
N ARG A 201 6.98 10.26 -6.08
CA ARG A 201 6.50 11.59 -6.48
C ARG A 201 7.68 12.40 -7.00
N GLY A 202 7.51 13.10 -8.12
CA GLY A 202 8.52 14.02 -8.68
C GLY A 202 8.52 15.42 -8.05
N LYS A 203 7.74 15.66 -7.00
CA LYS A 203 7.57 16.99 -6.37
C LYS A 203 8.53 17.17 -5.19
N ALA A 204 8.95 18.41 -4.95
CA ALA A 204 9.79 18.76 -3.80
C ALA A 204 9.09 18.41 -2.47
N GLY A 205 9.82 17.81 -1.50
CA GLY A 205 9.27 17.39 -0.21
C GLY A 205 9.39 15.88 0.04
N LYS A 206 8.26 15.17 0.15
CA LYS A 206 8.23 13.71 0.37
C LYS A 206 8.41 12.99 -0.98
N PRO A 207 9.55 12.32 -1.23
CA PRO A 207 9.83 11.71 -2.53
C PRO A 207 8.99 10.46 -2.80
N THR A 208 8.37 9.88 -1.77
CA THR A 208 7.59 8.66 -1.88
C THR A 208 6.40 8.69 -0.91
N GLU A 209 5.22 8.39 -1.45
CA GLU A 209 3.99 8.19 -0.70
C GLU A 209 3.68 6.69 -0.64
N PHE A 210 2.87 6.28 0.35
CA PHE A 210 2.52 4.88 0.55
C PHE A 210 1.01 4.79 0.71
N GLY A 211 0.34 4.12 -0.23
CA GLY A 211 -1.10 4.12 -0.26
C GLY A 211 -1.66 3.57 -1.56
N ALA A 212 -2.96 3.76 -1.75
CA ALA A 212 -3.61 3.45 -3.02
C ALA A 212 -3.44 4.65 -3.95
N LYS A 213 -2.97 4.40 -5.17
CA LYS A 213 -2.94 5.39 -6.23
C LYS A 213 -4.34 5.53 -6.83
N LEU A 214 -4.80 6.76 -6.94
CA LEU A 214 -6.10 7.16 -7.45
C LEU A 214 -5.91 8.03 -8.68
N SER A 215 -6.64 7.74 -9.75
CA SER A 215 -6.84 8.69 -10.84
C SER A 215 -8.20 9.33 -10.66
N VAL A 216 -8.22 10.67 -10.63
CA VAL A 216 -9.41 11.46 -10.32
C VAL A 216 -9.60 12.55 -11.37
N SER A 217 -10.86 12.87 -11.64
CA SER A 217 -11.22 14.08 -12.36
C SER A 217 -12.05 15.02 -11.51
N CYS A 218 -11.90 16.31 -11.72
CA CYS A 218 -12.70 17.36 -11.10
C CYS A 218 -13.35 18.22 -12.18
N VAL A 219 -14.68 18.39 -12.08
CA VAL A 219 -15.50 19.26 -12.92
C VAL A 219 -16.48 19.97 -12.01
N ASP A 220 -16.55 21.30 -12.05
CA ASP A 220 -17.47 22.11 -11.23
C ASP A 220 -17.47 21.74 -9.73
N SER A 221 -16.29 21.44 -9.18
CA SER A 221 -16.08 20.98 -7.80
C SER A 221 -16.58 19.55 -7.49
N TYR A 222 -17.12 18.84 -8.47
CA TYR A 222 -17.45 17.42 -8.36
C TYR A 222 -16.25 16.55 -8.72
N VAL A 223 -15.96 15.58 -7.85
CA VAL A 223 -14.83 14.65 -8.02
C VAL A 223 -15.33 13.28 -8.47
N PHE A 224 -14.76 12.77 -9.55
CA PHE A 224 -15.00 11.41 -10.04
C PHE A 224 -13.73 10.60 -9.93
N LEU A 225 -13.88 9.30 -9.64
CA LEU A 225 -12.74 8.41 -9.47
C LEU A 225 -12.69 7.43 -10.65
N HIS A 226 -11.65 7.52 -11.46
CA HIS A 226 -11.53 6.72 -12.68
C HIS A 226 -10.83 5.38 -12.41
N ARG A 227 -9.79 5.41 -11.58
CA ARG A 227 -8.99 4.22 -11.28
C ARG A 227 -8.53 4.24 -9.83
N LEU A 228 -8.64 3.09 -9.18
CA LEU A 228 -8.10 2.84 -7.84
C LEU A 228 -7.21 1.60 -7.90
N SER A 229 -5.94 1.75 -7.54
CA SER A 229 -4.98 0.65 -7.55
C SER A 229 -3.98 0.78 -6.40
N TRP A 230 -3.61 -0.34 -5.80
CA TRP A 230 -2.48 -0.40 -4.87
C TRP A 230 -1.14 -0.46 -5.59
N GLU A 231 -1.13 -0.90 -6.85
CA GLU A 231 0.03 -0.85 -7.72
C GLU A 231 0.14 0.52 -8.41
N ASN A 232 1.37 0.97 -8.64
CA ASN A 232 1.62 2.19 -9.40
C ASN A 232 1.27 1.96 -10.89
N PHE A 233 0.60 2.92 -11.51
CA PHE A 233 0.23 2.88 -12.92
C PHE A 233 0.64 4.17 -13.65
N ASN A 234 0.82 4.09 -14.97
CA ASN A 234 1.08 5.26 -15.80
C ASN A 234 -0.24 5.98 -16.10
N GLU A 235 -0.31 7.24 -15.71
CA GLU A 235 -1.52 8.08 -15.79
C GLU A 235 -1.84 8.46 -17.23
N SER A 236 -0.83 8.55 -18.11
CA SER A 236 -1.05 8.93 -19.51
C SER A 236 -1.87 7.91 -20.29
N GLN A 237 -1.93 6.66 -19.82
CA GLN A 237 -2.73 5.60 -20.45
C GLN A 237 -4.23 5.82 -20.27
N ASP A 238 -4.64 6.46 -19.18
CA ASP A 238 -6.05 6.66 -18.84
C ASP A 238 -6.57 8.02 -19.36
N LEU A 239 -5.68 8.93 -19.79
CA LEU A 239 -5.99 10.31 -20.17
C LEU A 239 -7.02 10.42 -21.30
N LYS A 240 -6.80 9.71 -22.41
CA LYS A 240 -7.68 9.79 -23.59
C LYS A 240 -9.11 9.35 -23.26
N ALA A 241 -9.24 8.20 -22.59
CA ALA A 241 -10.54 7.66 -22.19
C ALA A 241 -11.28 8.58 -21.21
N GLN A 242 -10.56 9.28 -20.32
CA GLN A 242 -11.15 10.24 -19.39
C GLN A 242 -11.70 11.48 -20.10
N VAL A 243 -10.99 11.98 -21.11
CA VAL A 243 -11.43 13.12 -21.92
C VAL A 243 -12.63 12.74 -22.80
N GLU A 244 -12.61 11.55 -23.41
CA GLU A 244 -13.74 11.05 -24.21
C GLU A 244 -15.00 10.86 -23.36
N ASN A 245 -14.86 10.27 -22.16
CA ASN A 245 -15.99 10.11 -21.23
C ASN A 245 -16.54 11.45 -20.73
N PHE A 246 -15.68 12.46 -20.55
CA PHE A 246 -16.12 13.83 -20.27
C PHE A 246 -16.91 14.40 -21.45
N LYS A 247 -16.43 14.24 -22.68
CA LYS A 247 -17.14 14.68 -23.88
C LYS A 247 -18.53 14.04 -23.98
N GLU A 248 -18.63 12.74 -23.77
CA GLU A 248 -19.90 12.00 -23.79
C GLU A 248 -20.86 12.46 -22.68
N THR A 249 -20.36 12.65 -21.46
CA THR A 249 -21.19 13.00 -20.29
C THR A 249 -21.73 14.43 -20.37
N TYR A 250 -20.93 15.38 -20.88
CA TYR A 250 -21.27 16.81 -20.89
C TYR A 250 -21.71 17.28 -22.28
N GLY A 251 -21.66 16.41 -23.29
CA GLY A 251 -22.23 16.63 -24.62
C GLY A 251 -21.54 17.72 -25.44
N CYS A 252 -20.27 18.01 -25.18
CA CYS A 252 -19.44 18.92 -25.98
C CYS A 252 -18.64 18.18 -27.06
#